data_AF-A0A7L0KLH2-F1
#
_entry.id   AF-A0A7L0KLH2-F1
#
_cell.length_a   1.000
_cell.length_b   1.000
_cell.length_c   1.000
_cell.angle_alpha   90.00
_cell.angle_beta   90.00
_cell.angle_gamma   90.00
#
_symmetry.space_group_name_H-M   'P 1'
#
loop_
_entity.id
_entity.type
_entity.pdbx_description
1 polymer ?
#
loop_
_entity_poly.entity_id
_entity_poly.type
_entity_poly.pdbx_seq_one_letter_code
_entity_poly.pdbx_strand_id
1 'polypeptide(L)'
;MLGAALSIGVLLALTGGGAAGTAPQGCTIPPQELARLLERLEGSVATAELPNPSVLLALNLAGAAGSNARQQLLKQLEEEAVKRAQKDMSSGEVALYTLALLSSCHSPQQVEALGLGVDLLRILQQKTDEEVASLDEEGVPLSTLYSVGLDVLALCVAGTGSYERAAIILAKQLLSPQSHLSVDTEAVVALALVCVHGRTELDAWEVRDLLEAAVEVVAVSFLYKQTEGNGLIGNVYSTGLAMQLLVAASEFYSPWEWDCAQAFSAVGSHNLQQPMAIAQALPALVGSSYLDAASLDCSTGAATATSVQLSLSPSTMTAQE
;
A
#
# COMPACT_ATOMS: atom_id res chain seq x y z
N MET A 1 16.53 -12.89 64.70
CA MET A 1 16.84 -13.32 63.33
C MET A 1 15.76 -12.76 62.41
N LEU A 2 16.02 -11.57 61.84
CA LEU A 2 15.10 -10.93 60.89
C LEU A 2 15.52 -11.36 59.48
N GLY A 3 14.66 -12.12 58.80
CA GLY A 3 14.81 -12.41 57.37
C GLY A 3 14.05 -11.37 56.56
N ALA A 4 14.78 -10.52 55.86
CA ALA A 4 14.24 -9.61 54.86
C ALA A 4 14.09 -10.36 53.53
N ALA A 5 12.86 -10.46 53.03
CA ALA A 5 12.60 -10.94 51.67
C ALA A 5 12.36 -9.73 50.76
N LEU A 6 13.38 -9.39 49.97
CA LEU A 6 13.28 -8.46 48.84
C LEU A 6 12.39 -9.09 47.76
N SER A 7 11.21 -8.54 47.55
CA SER A 7 10.42 -8.81 46.34
C SER A 7 10.73 -7.72 45.32
N ILE A 8 11.52 -8.08 44.32
CA ILE A 8 11.88 -7.25 43.17
C ILE A 8 10.63 -7.16 42.28
N GLY A 9 10.13 -5.94 42.12
CA GLY A 9 9.09 -5.63 41.14
C GLY A 9 9.64 -5.76 39.73
N VAL A 10 9.00 -6.60 38.91
CA VAL A 10 9.24 -6.65 37.47
C VAL A 10 8.33 -5.60 36.83
N LEU A 11 8.92 -4.46 36.45
CA LEU A 11 8.28 -3.49 35.58
C LEU A 11 8.35 -4.03 34.14
N LEU A 12 7.23 -4.55 33.63
CA LEU A 12 7.06 -4.85 32.21
C LEU A 12 6.84 -3.52 31.48
N ALA A 13 7.89 -3.03 30.82
CA ALA A 13 7.78 -1.93 29.88
C ALA A 13 7.11 -2.42 28.59
N LEU A 14 5.85 -2.01 28.38
CA LEU A 14 5.16 -2.13 27.10
C LEU A 14 5.73 -1.08 26.14
N THR A 15 6.72 -1.47 25.32
CA THR A 15 7.09 -0.71 24.13
C THR A 15 6.33 -1.27 22.94
N GLY A 16 5.11 -0.78 22.74
CA GLY A 16 4.40 -0.91 21.46
C GLY A 16 5.02 0.04 20.45
N GLY A 17 6.14 -0.38 19.85
CA GLY A 17 6.66 0.21 18.62
C GLY A 17 6.08 -0.56 17.46
N GLY A 18 5.26 0.10 16.63
CA GLY A 18 4.78 -0.46 15.38
C GLY A 18 5.97 -0.94 14.55
N ALA A 19 6.00 -2.25 14.29
CA ALA A 19 7.00 -2.81 13.41
C ALA A 19 6.72 -2.30 12.00
N ALA A 20 7.61 -1.45 11.48
CA ALA A 20 7.77 -1.33 10.05
C ALA A 20 7.99 -2.75 9.50
N GLY A 21 7.12 -3.20 8.60
CA GLY A 21 7.16 -4.55 8.04
C GLY A 21 8.54 -4.84 7.48
N THR A 22 9.31 -5.70 8.14
CA THR A 22 10.52 -6.25 7.54
C THR A 22 10.09 -7.18 6.43
N ALA A 23 10.50 -6.90 5.19
CA ALA A 23 10.28 -7.79 4.06
C ALA A 23 10.60 -9.25 4.46
N PRO A 24 9.80 -10.25 4.04
CA PRO A 24 10.10 -11.65 4.32
C PRO A 24 11.56 -11.95 3.90
N GLN A 25 12.30 -12.64 4.77
CA GLN A 25 13.72 -12.90 4.55
C GLN A 25 13.94 -13.54 3.17
N GLY A 26 14.78 -12.91 2.34
CA GLY A 26 15.14 -13.43 1.01
C GLY A 26 14.46 -12.74 -0.18
N CYS A 27 13.57 -11.78 0.05
CA CYS A 27 12.80 -11.11 -1.01
C CYS A 27 13.15 -9.63 -1.09
N THR A 28 14.23 -9.34 -1.80
CA THR A 28 14.68 -7.96 -2.05
C THR A 28 14.93 -7.77 -3.54
N ILE A 29 14.33 -6.73 -4.10
CA ILE A 29 14.63 -6.31 -5.47
C ILE A 29 16.11 -5.88 -5.59
N PRO A 30 16.83 -6.25 -6.67
CA PRO A 30 18.18 -5.78 -6.89
C PRO A 30 18.24 -4.24 -6.97
N PRO A 31 19.25 -3.57 -6.36
CA PRO A 31 19.32 -2.10 -6.34
C PRO A 31 19.28 -1.43 -7.71
N GLN A 32 19.87 -2.06 -8.73
CA GLN A 32 19.85 -1.55 -10.11
C GLN A 32 18.45 -1.58 -10.73
N GLU A 33 17.69 -2.63 -10.44
CA GLU A 33 16.32 -2.77 -10.93
C GLU A 33 15.39 -1.80 -10.21
N LEU A 34 15.56 -1.62 -8.90
CA LEU A 34 14.86 -0.59 -8.14
C LEU A 34 15.10 0.81 -8.74
N ALA A 35 16.36 1.17 -8.99
CA ALA A 35 16.70 2.46 -9.59
C ALA A 35 16.04 2.64 -10.98
N ARG A 36 16.03 1.59 -11.81
CA ARG A 36 15.37 1.59 -13.13
C ARG A 36 13.87 1.84 -13.04
N LEU A 37 13.20 1.19 -12.10
CA LEU A 37 11.76 1.36 -11.87
C LEU A 37 11.44 2.78 -11.37
N LEU A 38 12.24 3.30 -10.43
CA LEU A 38 12.09 4.65 -9.91
C LEU A 38 12.28 5.71 -11.00
N GLU A 39 13.36 5.63 -11.79
CA GLU A 39 13.62 6.55 -12.90
C GLU A 39 12.45 6.59 -13.90
N ARG A 40 11.84 5.42 -14.16
CA ARG A 40 10.69 5.31 -15.06
C ARG A 40 9.43 5.95 -14.48
N LEU A 41 9.17 5.78 -13.18
CA LEU A 41 8.07 6.46 -12.51
C LEU A 41 8.27 7.98 -12.53
N GLU A 42 9.46 8.45 -12.21
CA GLU A 42 9.79 9.88 -12.23
C GLU A 42 9.68 10.48 -13.64
N GLY A 43 10.17 9.79 -14.66
CA GLY A 43 10.05 10.21 -16.06
C GLY A 43 8.59 10.29 -16.54
N SER A 44 7.69 9.49 -15.95
CA SER A 44 6.26 9.54 -16.30
C SER A 44 5.57 10.82 -15.83
N VAL A 45 6.06 11.48 -14.78
CA VAL A 45 5.46 12.70 -14.22
C VAL A 45 5.42 13.85 -15.24
N ALA A 46 6.46 13.99 -16.04
CA ALA A 46 6.56 15.08 -17.03
C ALA A 46 5.72 14.84 -18.30
N THR A 47 5.30 13.60 -18.55
CA THR A 47 4.66 13.18 -19.80
C THR A 47 3.19 12.80 -19.64
N ALA A 48 2.74 12.60 -18.40
CA ALA A 48 1.36 12.26 -18.11
C ALA A 48 0.41 13.44 -18.40
N GLU A 49 -0.73 13.14 -19.01
CA GLU A 49 -1.80 14.12 -19.28
C GLU A 49 -2.50 14.57 -17.99
N LEU A 50 -2.65 13.64 -17.05
CA LEU A 50 -3.18 13.88 -15.70
C LEU A 50 -2.22 13.32 -14.64
N PRO A 51 -2.07 13.97 -13.49
CA PRO A 51 -1.22 13.47 -12.42
C PRO A 51 -1.76 12.14 -11.88
N ASN A 52 -0.87 11.16 -11.68
CA ASN A 52 -1.22 9.83 -11.25
C ASN A 52 -0.90 9.63 -9.75
N PRO A 53 -1.91 9.52 -8.87
CA PRO A 53 -1.70 9.35 -7.42
C PRO A 53 -0.99 8.03 -7.08
N SER A 54 -1.20 6.97 -7.86
CA SER A 54 -0.55 5.68 -7.63
C SER A 54 0.96 5.77 -7.83
N VAL A 55 1.41 6.61 -8.77
CA VAL A 55 2.84 6.87 -9.00
C VAL A 55 3.45 7.57 -7.78
N LEU A 56 2.80 8.60 -7.25
CA LEU A 56 3.28 9.28 -6.04
C LEU A 56 3.34 8.33 -4.84
N LEU A 57 2.26 7.57 -4.63
CA LEU A 57 2.18 6.58 -3.56
C LEU A 57 3.33 5.56 -3.65
N ALA A 58 3.58 5.01 -4.84
CA ALA A 58 4.65 4.05 -5.06
C ALA A 58 6.05 4.65 -4.82
N LEU A 59 6.29 5.88 -5.28
CA LEU A 59 7.56 6.59 -5.03
C LEU A 59 7.81 6.80 -3.53
N ASN A 60 6.77 7.22 -2.79
CA ASN A 60 6.86 7.43 -1.35
C ASN A 60 7.14 6.11 -0.60
N LEU A 61 6.38 5.05 -0.89
CA LEU A 61 6.55 3.72 -0.27
C LEU A 61 7.90 3.07 -0.61
N ALA A 62 8.46 3.39 -1.78
CA ALA A 62 9.81 2.97 -2.17
C ALA A 62 10.95 3.78 -1.52
N GLY A 63 10.64 4.77 -0.69
CA GLY A 63 11.64 5.61 -0.03
C GLY A 63 12.38 6.56 -0.98
N ALA A 64 11.80 6.91 -2.13
CA ALA A 64 12.37 7.86 -3.09
C ALA A 64 12.23 9.31 -2.60
N ALA A 65 12.84 9.61 -1.45
CA ALA A 65 12.72 10.91 -0.81
C ALA A 65 13.37 12.03 -1.64
N GLY A 66 12.70 13.19 -1.68
CA GLY A 66 13.30 14.44 -2.13
C GLY A 66 13.50 14.65 -3.63
N SER A 67 12.96 13.81 -4.53
CA SER A 67 13.07 14.06 -5.97
C SER A 67 12.14 15.18 -6.46
N ASN A 68 12.61 15.95 -7.45
CA ASN A 68 11.84 17.05 -8.05
C ASN A 68 10.54 16.55 -8.69
N ALA A 69 10.57 15.36 -9.31
CA ALA A 69 9.40 14.74 -9.92
C ALA A 69 8.31 14.46 -8.87
N ARG A 70 8.69 13.96 -7.69
CA ARG A 70 7.78 13.69 -6.57
C ARG A 70 7.13 14.97 -6.05
N GLN A 71 7.91 16.03 -5.83
CA GLN A 71 7.41 17.34 -5.38
C GLN A 71 6.46 17.96 -6.41
N GLN A 72 6.82 17.88 -7.70
CA GLN A 72 5.98 18.34 -8.79
C GLN A 72 4.66 17.56 -8.83
N LEU A 73 4.71 16.22 -8.73
CA LEU A 73 3.54 15.37 -8.79
C LEU A 73 2.59 15.64 -7.60
N LEU A 74 3.12 15.78 -6.39
CA LEU A 74 2.34 16.15 -5.20
C LEU A 74 1.56 17.45 -5.43
N LYS A 75 2.25 18.50 -5.90
CA LYS A 75 1.60 19.78 -6.20
C LYS A 75 0.51 19.64 -7.26
N GLN A 76 0.77 18.89 -8.33
CA GLN A 76 -0.23 18.65 -9.38
C GLN A 76 -1.46 17.91 -8.84
N LEU A 77 -1.27 16.93 -7.94
CA LEU A 77 -2.38 16.22 -7.31
C LEU A 77 -3.20 17.15 -6.40
N GLU A 78 -2.56 18.01 -5.61
CA GLU A 78 -3.29 18.99 -4.78
C GLU A 78 -4.11 19.97 -5.65
N GLU A 79 -3.56 20.44 -6.77
CA GLU A 79 -4.26 21.30 -7.73
C GLU A 79 -5.44 20.59 -8.41
N GLU A 80 -5.32 19.32 -8.75
CA GLU A 80 -6.42 18.54 -9.35
C GLU A 80 -7.48 18.16 -8.32
N ALA A 81 -7.08 17.88 -7.08
CA ALA A 81 -7.98 17.59 -5.97
C ALA A 81 -8.97 18.75 -5.75
N VAL A 82 -8.47 19.99 -5.63
CA VAL A 82 -9.34 21.16 -5.40
C VAL A 82 -10.26 21.48 -6.59
N LYS A 83 -9.89 21.06 -7.81
CA LYS A 83 -10.71 21.30 -9.03
C LYS A 83 -11.78 20.24 -9.24
N ARG A 84 -11.43 18.97 -9.05
CA ARG A 84 -12.19 17.83 -9.56
C ARG A 84 -12.79 16.91 -8.49
N ALA A 85 -12.25 16.84 -7.27
CA ALA A 85 -12.65 15.82 -6.30
C ALA A 85 -14.17 15.75 -6.03
N GLN A 86 -14.84 16.90 -5.95
CA GLN A 86 -16.28 16.97 -5.71
C GLN A 86 -17.13 16.70 -6.97
N LYS A 87 -16.56 16.81 -8.17
CA LYS A 87 -17.29 16.85 -9.45
C LYS A 87 -17.03 15.62 -10.32
N ASP A 88 -15.76 15.42 -10.67
CA ASP A 88 -15.34 14.60 -11.82
C ASP A 88 -14.30 13.54 -11.41
N MET A 89 -14.35 13.10 -10.15
CA MET A 89 -13.59 11.96 -9.64
C MET A 89 -14.55 10.90 -9.10
N SER A 90 -14.25 9.65 -9.45
CA SER A 90 -14.83 8.48 -8.80
C SER A 90 -14.37 8.37 -7.34
N SER A 91 -15.09 7.56 -6.57
CA SER A 91 -14.73 7.16 -5.20
C SER A 91 -13.28 6.65 -5.12
N GLY A 92 -12.95 5.64 -5.95
CA GLY A 92 -11.61 5.05 -6.03
C GLY A 92 -10.51 6.02 -6.44
N GLU A 93 -10.79 7.03 -7.30
CA GLU A 93 -9.83 8.09 -7.58
C GLU A 93 -9.56 8.95 -6.33
N VAL A 94 -10.60 9.38 -5.61
CA VAL A 94 -10.44 10.14 -4.36
C VAL A 94 -9.70 9.33 -3.31
N ALA A 95 -9.94 8.02 -3.23
CA ALA A 95 -9.22 7.11 -2.34
C ALA A 95 -7.72 7.05 -2.67
N LEU A 96 -7.35 6.93 -3.94
CA LEU A 96 -5.93 6.95 -4.35
C LEU A 96 -5.26 8.30 -4.06
N TYR A 97 -5.94 9.41 -4.30
CA TYR A 97 -5.44 10.74 -3.91
C TYR A 97 -5.22 10.84 -2.40
N THR A 98 -6.15 10.30 -1.61
CA THR A 98 -6.04 10.24 -0.14
C THR A 98 -4.80 9.46 0.30
N LEU A 99 -4.58 8.24 -0.22
CA LEU A 99 -3.40 7.43 0.08
C LEU A 99 -2.10 8.12 -0.36
N ALA A 100 -2.08 8.76 -1.53
CA ALA A 100 -0.92 9.48 -2.03
C ALA A 100 -0.53 10.69 -1.16
N LEU A 101 -1.53 11.42 -0.62
CA LEU A 101 -1.29 12.53 0.29
C LEU A 101 -0.83 12.05 1.67
N LEU A 102 -1.46 11.00 2.22
CA LEU A 102 -1.03 10.37 3.48
C LEU A 102 0.44 9.93 3.39
N SER A 103 0.82 9.27 2.30
CA SER A 103 2.22 8.84 2.07
C SER A 103 3.20 9.99 1.84
N SER A 104 2.67 11.20 1.58
CA SER A 104 3.46 12.43 1.48
C SER A 104 3.51 13.20 2.80
N CYS A 105 2.88 12.69 3.86
CA CYS A 105 2.63 13.39 5.13
C CYS A 105 1.87 14.71 4.98
N HIS A 106 1.01 14.80 3.97
CA HIS A 106 0.10 15.92 3.75
C HIS A 106 -1.31 15.51 4.20
N SER A 107 -2.02 16.41 4.88
CA SER A 107 -3.36 16.11 5.40
C SER A 107 -4.39 16.08 4.27
N PRO A 108 -5.10 14.96 4.04
CA PRO A 108 -6.17 14.92 3.04
C PRO A 108 -7.44 15.68 3.47
N GLN A 109 -7.56 16.10 4.74
CA GLN A 109 -8.69 16.89 5.23
C GLN A 109 -8.59 18.39 4.87
N GLN A 110 -7.38 18.86 4.58
CA GLN A 110 -7.08 20.28 4.39
C GLN A 110 -6.17 20.46 3.17
N VAL A 111 -6.64 20.00 2.02
CA VAL A 111 -5.90 20.17 0.76
C VAL A 111 -6.16 21.57 0.24
N GLU A 112 -5.11 22.38 0.14
CA GLU A 112 -5.18 23.77 -0.32
C GLU A 112 -4.32 23.97 -1.58
N ALA A 113 -4.94 24.46 -2.65
CA ALA A 113 -4.25 24.80 -3.89
C ALA A 113 -5.04 25.88 -4.66
N LEU A 114 -4.33 26.74 -5.38
CA LEU A 114 -4.93 27.79 -6.23
C LEU A 114 -5.91 28.73 -5.49
N GLY A 115 -5.74 28.90 -4.17
CA GLY A 115 -6.64 29.68 -3.32
C GLY A 115 -7.98 29.00 -3.00
N LEU A 116 -8.09 27.70 -3.28
CA LEU A 116 -9.23 26.85 -2.97
C LEU A 116 -8.82 25.80 -1.93
N GLY A 117 -9.80 25.33 -1.14
CA GLY A 117 -9.61 24.27 -0.16
C GLY A 117 -10.61 23.14 -0.36
N VAL A 118 -10.19 21.89 -0.14
CA VAL A 118 -11.05 20.71 -0.20
C VAL A 118 -10.73 19.72 0.93
N ASP A 119 -11.77 19.09 1.47
CA ASP A 119 -11.67 17.98 2.41
C ASP A 119 -11.94 16.67 1.66
N LEU A 120 -10.87 15.95 1.32
CA LEU A 120 -10.96 14.71 0.56
C LEU A 120 -11.54 13.57 1.39
N LEU A 121 -11.34 13.54 2.71
CA LEU A 121 -11.87 12.47 3.56
C LEU A 121 -13.40 12.58 3.67
N ARG A 122 -13.93 13.79 3.80
CA ARG A 122 -15.38 14.02 3.75
C ARG A 122 -15.97 13.64 2.39
N ILE A 123 -15.30 14.00 1.29
CA ILE A 123 -15.75 13.64 -0.06
C ILE A 123 -15.70 12.12 -0.26
N LEU A 124 -14.62 11.48 0.19
CA LEU A 124 -14.46 10.04 0.10
C LEU A 124 -15.58 9.33 0.86
N GLN A 125 -15.81 9.71 2.13
CA GLN A 125 -16.90 9.13 2.92
C GLN A 125 -18.25 9.25 2.21
N GLN A 126 -18.59 10.44 1.70
CA GLN A 126 -19.85 10.65 0.99
C GLN A 126 -19.97 9.71 -0.22
N LYS A 127 -18.91 9.59 -1.03
CA LYS A 127 -18.91 8.73 -2.22
C LYS A 127 -18.98 7.25 -1.84
N THR A 128 -18.29 6.84 -0.77
CA THR A 128 -18.37 5.47 -0.25
C THR A 128 -19.77 5.14 0.26
N ASP A 129 -20.45 6.08 0.92
CA ASP A 129 -21.85 5.91 1.34
C ASP A 129 -22.77 5.70 0.12
N GLU A 130 -22.54 6.45 -0.98
CA GLU A 130 -23.26 6.28 -2.25
C GLU A 130 -22.98 4.90 -2.89
N GLU A 131 -21.74 4.42 -2.87
CA GLU A 131 -21.37 3.07 -3.35
C GLU A 131 -22.04 1.96 -2.53
N VAL A 132 -22.05 2.12 -1.19
CA VAL A 132 -22.67 1.15 -0.27
C VAL A 132 -24.18 1.13 -0.44
N ALA A 133 -24.83 2.29 -0.63
CA ALA A 133 -26.25 2.36 -0.92
C ALA A 133 -26.60 1.58 -2.20
N SER A 134 -25.83 1.77 -3.28
CA SER A 134 -26.00 1.01 -4.53
C SER A 134 -25.79 -0.49 -4.33
N LEU A 135 -24.80 -0.90 -3.53
CA LEU A 135 -24.57 -2.31 -3.21
C LEU A 135 -25.73 -2.94 -2.44
N ASP A 136 -26.31 -2.23 -1.48
CA ASP A 136 -27.45 -2.71 -0.69
C ASP A 136 -28.74 -2.76 -1.53
N GLU A 137 -28.97 -1.82 -2.44
CA GLU A 137 -30.19 -1.72 -3.25
C GLU A 137 -30.15 -2.57 -4.53
N GLU A 138 -29.04 -2.52 -5.27
CA GLU A 138 -28.90 -3.12 -6.60
C GLU A 138 -28.02 -4.38 -6.61
N GLY A 139 -27.27 -4.63 -5.54
CA GLY A 139 -26.29 -5.71 -5.47
C GLY A 139 -25.00 -5.43 -6.24
N VAL A 140 -24.84 -4.23 -6.80
CA VAL A 140 -23.65 -3.79 -7.55
C VAL A 140 -23.28 -2.35 -7.14
N PRO A 141 -21.98 -2.01 -7.09
CA PRO A 141 -21.54 -0.65 -6.77
C PRO A 141 -21.76 0.30 -7.96
N LEU A 142 -21.76 1.61 -7.70
CA LEU A 142 -21.81 2.65 -8.73
C LEU A 142 -20.56 2.62 -9.61
N SER A 143 -19.42 2.19 -9.04
CA SER A 143 -18.18 1.99 -9.76
C SER A 143 -17.82 0.50 -9.88
N THR A 144 -16.89 0.01 -9.05
CA THR A 144 -16.40 -1.36 -9.03
C THR A 144 -16.08 -1.78 -7.60
N LEU A 145 -16.09 -3.08 -7.33
CA LEU A 145 -15.64 -3.60 -6.02
C LEU A 145 -14.17 -3.27 -5.74
N TYR A 146 -13.34 -3.11 -6.78
CA TYR A 146 -11.96 -2.62 -6.65
C TYR A 146 -11.93 -1.21 -6.06
N SER A 147 -12.76 -0.29 -6.61
CA SER A 147 -12.88 1.07 -6.11
C SER A 147 -13.43 1.12 -4.68
N VAL A 148 -14.47 0.34 -4.37
CA VAL A 148 -14.99 0.25 -2.99
C VAL A 148 -13.94 -0.35 -2.04
N GLY A 149 -13.11 -1.28 -2.50
CA GLY A 149 -11.94 -1.75 -1.75
C GLY A 149 -10.93 -0.64 -1.45
N LEU A 150 -10.62 0.21 -2.45
CA LEU A 150 -9.76 1.38 -2.25
C LEU A 150 -10.35 2.38 -1.25
N ASP A 151 -11.66 2.61 -1.32
CA ASP A 151 -12.38 3.50 -0.40
C ASP A 151 -12.19 3.08 1.05
N VAL A 152 -12.55 1.82 1.35
CA VAL A 152 -12.42 1.23 2.69
C VAL A 152 -10.97 1.27 3.15
N LEU A 153 -10.03 0.92 2.27
CA LEU A 153 -8.60 0.96 2.57
C LEU A 153 -8.15 2.37 2.94
N ALA A 154 -8.48 3.38 2.14
CA ALA A 154 -8.05 4.75 2.35
C ALA A 154 -8.67 5.37 3.62
N LEU A 155 -9.97 5.16 3.87
CA LEU A 155 -10.64 5.62 5.09
C LEU A 155 -10.05 4.94 6.34
N CYS A 156 -9.87 3.61 6.28
CA CYS A 156 -9.29 2.87 7.38
C CYS A 156 -7.85 3.29 7.67
N VAL A 157 -6.99 3.41 6.65
CA VAL A 157 -5.60 3.87 6.82
C VAL A 157 -5.55 5.29 7.40
N ALA A 158 -6.44 6.19 6.97
CA ALA A 158 -6.60 7.52 7.54
C ALA A 158 -7.13 7.51 8.99
N GLY A 159 -7.67 6.39 9.47
CA GLY A 159 -8.22 6.24 10.81
C GLY A 159 -9.51 7.03 11.03
N THR A 160 -10.30 7.25 9.98
CA THR A 160 -11.53 8.03 10.04
C THR A 160 -12.60 7.49 9.11
N GLY A 161 -13.83 7.97 9.27
CA GLY A 161 -14.97 7.57 8.46
C GLY A 161 -15.67 6.32 9.00
N SER A 162 -16.71 5.92 8.27
CA SER A 162 -17.53 4.74 8.54
C SER A 162 -17.38 3.78 7.37
N TYR A 163 -16.53 2.78 7.55
CA TYR A 163 -16.12 1.83 6.51
C TYR A 163 -16.42 0.37 6.89
N GLU A 164 -16.89 0.12 8.11
CA GLU A 164 -17.14 -1.20 8.68
C GLU A 164 -18.25 -1.93 7.91
N ARG A 165 -19.33 -1.21 7.57
CA ARG A 165 -20.44 -1.79 6.79
C ARG A 165 -19.97 -2.23 5.40
N ALA A 166 -19.22 -1.38 4.71
CA ALA A 166 -18.63 -1.69 3.42
C ALA A 166 -17.69 -2.90 3.53
N ALA A 167 -16.82 -2.94 4.53
CA ALA A 167 -15.92 -4.06 4.79
C ALA A 167 -16.67 -5.39 4.98
N ILE A 168 -17.77 -5.40 5.72
CA ILE A 168 -18.62 -6.59 5.90
C ILE A 168 -19.23 -7.07 4.57
N ILE A 169 -19.70 -6.14 3.73
CA ILE A 169 -20.25 -6.48 2.41
C ILE A 169 -19.15 -7.09 1.54
N LEU A 170 -17.98 -6.45 1.48
CA LEU A 170 -16.83 -6.90 0.71
C LEU A 170 -16.33 -8.28 1.17
N ALA A 171 -16.23 -8.53 2.47
CA ALA A 171 -15.84 -9.83 3.01
C ALA A 171 -16.80 -10.95 2.56
N LYS A 172 -18.11 -10.68 2.58
CA LYS A 172 -19.11 -11.63 2.07
C LYS A 172 -18.99 -11.86 0.56
N GLN A 173 -18.62 -10.84 -0.21
CA GLN A 173 -18.35 -11.00 -1.65
C GLN A 173 -17.14 -11.91 -1.89
N LEU A 174 -16.02 -11.71 -1.18
CA LEU A 174 -14.84 -12.57 -1.28
C LEU A 174 -15.13 -14.03 -0.91
N LEU A 175 -15.99 -14.25 0.09
CA LEU A 175 -16.37 -15.60 0.54
C LEU A 175 -17.47 -16.24 -0.33
N SER A 176 -18.09 -15.49 -1.23
CA SER A 176 -19.16 -16.01 -2.09
C SER A 176 -18.58 -16.87 -3.22
N PRO A 177 -18.93 -18.16 -3.32
CA PRO A 177 -18.46 -19.03 -4.41
C PRO A 177 -18.96 -18.59 -5.80
N GLN A 178 -19.97 -17.73 -5.84
CA GLN A 178 -20.57 -17.21 -7.07
C GLN A 178 -19.88 -15.92 -7.54
N SER A 179 -19.00 -15.34 -6.71
CA SER A 179 -18.23 -14.17 -7.11
C SER A 179 -17.12 -14.58 -8.07
N HIS A 180 -17.00 -13.86 -9.19
CA HIS A 180 -15.91 -14.00 -10.14
C HIS A 180 -15.10 -12.70 -10.14
N LEU A 181 -14.31 -12.53 -9.10
CA LEU A 181 -13.50 -11.33 -8.92
C LEU A 181 -12.13 -11.48 -9.61
N SER A 182 -11.59 -10.36 -10.09
CA SER A 182 -10.22 -10.34 -10.57
C SER A 182 -9.24 -10.39 -9.40
N VAL A 183 -8.04 -10.91 -9.63
CA VAL A 183 -6.95 -10.90 -8.64
C VAL A 183 -6.68 -9.49 -8.11
N ASP A 184 -6.73 -8.47 -8.98
CA ASP A 184 -6.56 -7.07 -8.57
C ASP A 184 -7.64 -6.63 -7.56
N THR A 185 -8.89 -7.03 -7.80
CA THR A 185 -10.01 -6.72 -6.91
C THR A 185 -9.88 -7.46 -5.58
N GLU A 186 -9.60 -8.76 -5.63
CA GLU A 186 -9.39 -9.58 -4.43
C GLU A 186 -8.25 -9.02 -3.57
N ALA A 187 -7.13 -8.62 -4.19
CA ALA A 187 -5.97 -8.09 -3.50
C ALA A 187 -6.26 -6.78 -2.77
N VAL A 188 -6.87 -5.81 -3.47
CA VAL A 188 -7.18 -4.50 -2.87
C VAL A 188 -8.26 -4.61 -1.80
N VAL A 189 -9.30 -5.40 -2.04
CA VAL A 189 -10.35 -5.64 -1.04
C VAL A 189 -9.74 -6.31 0.19
N ALA A 190 -8.97 -7.37 0.04
CA ALA A 190 -8.36 -8.06 1.16
C ALA A 190 -7.36 -7.17 1.93
N LEU A 191 -6.59 -6.31 1.25
CA LEU A 191 -5.76 -5.29 1.90
C LEU A 191 -6.61 -4.35 2.77
N ALA A 192 -7.76 -3.91 2.25
CA ALA A 192 -8.70 -3.10 3.03
C ALA A 192 -9.18 -3.87 4.27
N LEU A 193 -9.54 -5.15 4.13
CA LEU A 193 -10.00 -5.97 5.25
C LEU A 193 -8.91 -6.21 6.31
N VAL A 194 -7.64 -6.36 5.92
CA VAL A 194 -6.50 -6.42 6.86
C VAL A 194 -6.47 -5.15 7.72
N CYS A 195 -6.63 -3.97 7.11
CA CYS A 195 -6.68 -2.71 7.84
C CYS A 195 -7.84 -2.69 8.85
N VAL A 196 -9.05 -3.03 8.40
CA VAL A 196 -10.26 -2.98 9.22
C VAL A 196 -10.17 -3.98 10.37
N HIS A 197 -9.68 -5.19 10.10
CA HIS A 197 -9.45 -6.21 11.11
C HIS A 197 -8.53 -5.69 12.22
N GLY A 198 -7.40 -5.06 11.87
CA GLY A 198 -6.45 -4.48 12.84
C GLY A 198 -7.02 -3.32 13.66
N ARG A 199 -8.14 -2.73 13.26
CA ARG A 199 -8.85 -1.66 13.98
C ARG A 199 -10.15 -2.10 14.64
N THR A 200 -10.60 -3.33 14.40
CA THR A 200 -11.85 -3.86 14.97
C THR A 200 -11.61 -4.24 16.42
N GLU A 201 -12.49 -3.79 17.31
CA GLU A 201 -12.42 -4.11 18.74
C GLU A 201 -12.53 -5.62 18.99
N LEU A 202 -11.84 -6.12 20.02
CA LEU A 202 -11.76 -7.55 20.31
C LEU A 202 -13.10 -8.19 20.70
N ASP A 203 -14.07 -7.41 21.17
CA ASP A 203 -15.40 -7.88 21.54
C ASP A 203 -16.35 -8.00 20.34
N ALA A 204 -16.02 -7.41 19.19
CA ALA A 204 -16.73 -7.57 17.92
C ALA A 204 -16.28 -8.83 17.15
N TRP A 205 -16.20 -9.97 17.86
CA TRP A 205 -15.62 -11.21 17.35
C TRP A 205 -16.27 -11.73 16.07
N GLU A 206 -17.60 -11.60 15.90
CA GLU A 206 -18.30 -12.06 14.69
C GLU A 206 -17.82 -11.32 13.43
N VAL A 207 -17.59 -10.01 13.56
CA VAL A 207 -17.06 -9.20 12.47
C VAL A 207 -15.59 -9.56 12.25
N ARG A 208 -14.81 -9.66 13.34
CA ARG A 208 -13.39 -9.99 13.27
C ARG A 208 -13.14 -11.33 12.57
N ASP A 209 -13.87 -12.38 12.95
CA ASP A 209 -13.77 -13.72 12.36
C ASP A 209 -14.20 -13.73 10.88
N LEU A 210 -15.23 -12.95 10.51
CA LEU A 210 -15.63 -12.80 9.11
C LEU A 210 -14.53 -12.16 8.25
N LEU A 211 -13.89 -11.10 8.77
CA LEU A 211 -12.79 -10.43 8.08
C LEU A 211 -11.57 -11.35 7.98
N GLU A 212 -11.22 -12.03 9.07
CA GLU A 212 -10.12 -12.99 9.16
C GLU A 212 -10.29 -14.11 8.11
N ALA A 213 -11.47 -14.74 8.07
CA ALA A 213 -11.77 -15.79 7.09
C ALA A 213 -11.69 -15.31 5.63
N ALA A 214 -12.17 -14.08 5.35
CA ALA A 214 -12.12 -13.53 4.00
C ALA A 214 -10.67 -13.26 3.54
N VAL A 215 -9.82 -12.72 4.43
CA VAL A 215 -8.41 -12.50 4.13
C VAL A 215 -7.66 -13.81 3.96
N GLU A 216 -7.88 -14.79 4.84
CA GLU A 216 -7.28 -16.13 4.76
C GLU A 216 -7.58 -16.79 3.41
N VAL A 217 -8.86 -16.83 3.00
CA VAL A 217 -9.29 -17.46 1.73
C VAL A 217 -8.58 -16.84 0.53
N VAL A 218 -8.49 -15.51 0.46
CA VAL A 218 -7.81 -14.81 -0.64
C VAL A 218 -6.30 -15.06 -0.61
N ALA A 219 -5.66 -14.90 0.56
CA ALA A 219 -4.22 -15.05 0.70
C ALA A 219 -3.78 -16.48 0.35
N VAL A 220 -4.46 -17.49 0.89
CA VAL A 220 -4.21 -18.90 0.56
C VAL A 220 -4.47 -19.18 -0.91
N SER A 221 -5.55 -18.63 -1.50
CA SER A 221 -5.79 -18.76 -2.93
C SER A 221 -4.65 -18.15 -3.77
N PHE A 222 -4.04 -17.05 -3.34
CA PHE A 222 -2.92 -16.43 -4.04
C PHE A 222 -1.66 -17.31 -4.01
N LEU A 223 -1.38 -17.98 -2.89
CA LEU A 223 -0.29 -18.96 -2.80
C LEU A 223 -0.47 -20.11 -3.81
N TYR A 224 -1.70 -20.63 -3.93
CA TYR A 224 -2.02 -21.65 -4.94
C TYR A 224 -1.88 -21.12 -6.37
N LYS A 225 -2.44 -19.94 -6.66
CA LYS A 225 -2.33 -19.31 -7.99
C LYS A 225 -0.87 -19.05 -8.37
N GLN A 226 -0.03 -18.64 -7.43
CA GLN A 226 1.41 -18.47 -7.66
C GLN A 226 2.06 -19.78 -8.10
N THR A 227 1.76 -20.87 -7.38
CA THR A 227 2.33 -22.19 -7.66
C THR A 227 1.94 -22.67 -9.05
N GLU A 228 0.66 -22.52 -9.43
CA GLU A 228 0.17 -22.87 -10.76
C GLU A 228 0.69 -21.93 -11.86
N GLY A 229 0.89 -20.66 -11.53
CA GLY A 229 1.31 -19.59 -12.44
C GLY A 229 2.82 -19.43 -12.58
N ASN A 230 3.63 -20.38 -12.07
CA ASN A 230 5.09 -20.31 -12.07
C ASN A 230 5.64 -18.99 -11.48
N GLY A 231 5.08 -18.55 -10.36
CA GLY A 231 5.44 -17.29 -9.70
C GLY A 231 4.47 -16.14 -9.97
N LEU A 232 3.65 -16.20 -11.02
CA LEU A 232 2.63 -15.18 -11.28
C LEU A 232 1.33 -15.47 -10.54
N ILE A 233 0.71 -14.43 -9.97
CA ILE A 233 -0.61 -14.52 -9.33
C ILE A 233 -1.61 -13.82 -10.24
N GLY A 234 -2.42 -14.62 -10.96
CA GLY A 234 -3.27 -14.13 -12.04
C GLY A 234 -2.46 -13.87 -13.31
N ASN A 235 -1.98 -12.65 -13.49
CA ASN A 235 -1.10 -12.26 -14.59
C ASN A 235 0.00 -11.29 -14.10
N VAL A 236 0.90 -10.91 -15.02
CA VAL A 236 2.04 -10.02 -14.71
C VAL A 236 1.64 -8.67 -14.11
N TYR A 237 0.47 -8.13 -14.46
CA TYR A 237 -0.01 -6.83 -13.98
C TYR A 237 -0.72 -6.93 -12.62
N SER A 238 -1.40 -8.05 -12.34
CA SER A 238 -2.09 -8.27 -11.06
C SER A 238 -1.18 -8.78 -9.95
N THR A 239 -0.05 -9.40 -10.32
CA THR A 239 0.89 -10.01 -9.36
C THR A 239 1.39 -9.00 -8.35
N GLY A 240 1.65 -7.75 -8.76
CA GLY A 240 2.12 -6.69 -7.84
C GLY A 240 1.19 -6.41 -6.66
N LEU A 241 -0.11 -6.26 -6.91
CA LEU A 241 -1.10 -6.05 -5.85
C LEU A 241 -1.29 -7.30 -4.99
N ALA A 242 -1.28 -8.48 -5.60
CA ALA A 242 -1.37 -9.74 -4.86
C ALA A 242 -0.18 -9.92 -3.90
N MET A 243 1.03 -9.56 -4.34
CA MET A 243 2.21 -9.56 -3.49
C MET A 243 2.09 -8.57 -2.32
N GLN A 244 1.50 -7.39 -2.53
CA GLN A 244 1.27 -6.45 -1.43
C GLN A 244 0.37 -7.05 -0.34
N LEU A 245 -0.67 -7.80 -0.72
CA LEU A 245 -1.49 -8.53 0.24
C LEU A 245 -0.67 -9.57 1.00
N LEU A 246 0.11 -10.40 0.30
CA LEU A 246 0.92 -11.45 0.94
C LEU A 246 2.00 -10.88 1.88
N VAL A 247 2.57 -9.71 1.55
CA VAL A 247 3.45 -8.96 2.48
C VAL A 247 2.69 -8.57 3.75
N ALA A 248 1.47 -8.04 3.62
CA ALA A 248 0.68 -7.51 4.72
C ALA A 248 -0.03 -8.58 5.58
N ALA A 249 -0.36 -9.73 5.00
CA ALA A 249 -1.30 -10.70 5.58
C ALA A 249 -0.63 -11.99 6.09
N SER A 250 0.66 -11.95 6.41
CA SER A 250 1.43 -13.15 6.83
C SER A 250 0.82 -13.93 7.99
N GLU A 251 0.16 -13.25 8.93
CA GLU A 251 -0.53 -13.89 10.05
C GLU A 251 -1.78 -14.68 9.62
N PHE A 252 -2.45 -14.27 8.54
CA PHE A 252 -3.72 -14.84 8.08
C PHE A 252 -3.56 -16.12 7.26
N TYR A 253 -2.37 -16.37 6.69
CA TYR A 253 -2.10 -17.59 5.93
C TYR A 253 -1.08 -18.50 6.61
N SER A 254 -0.79 -18.30 7.90
CA SER A 254 0.03 -19.26 8.65
C SER A 254 -0.75 -20.58 8.86
N PRO A 255 -0.12 -21.77 8.74
CA PRO A 255 1.32 -22.05 8.63
C PRO A 255 1.84 -22.17 7.19
N TRP A 256 1.10 -21.72 6.17
CA TRP A 256 1.59 -21.74 4.79
C TRP A 256 2.74 -20.74 4.61
N GLU A 257 3.73 -21.12 3.81
CA GLU A 257 4.87 -20.27 3.49
C GLU A 257 4.71 -19.68 2.10
N TRP A 258 5.05 -18.40 1.95
CA TRP A 258 5.06 -17.71 0.67
C TRP A 258 6.46 -17.73 0.04
N ASP A 259 6.61 -18.36 -1.12
CA ASP A 259 7.82 -18.26 -1.94
C ASP A 259 7.86 -16.91 -2.67
N CYS A 260 8.19 -15.84 -1.92
CA CYS A 260 8.29 -14.51 -2.50
C CYS A 260 9.45 -14.38 -3.50
N ALA A 261 10.50 -15.20 -3.41
CA ALA A 261 11.62 -15.15 -4.34
C ALA A 261 11.19 -15.53 -5.77
N GLN A 262 10.34 -16.56 -5.90
CA GLN A 262 9.75 -16.95 -7.17
C GLN A 262 8.86 -15.83 -7.76
N ALA A 263 7.99 -15.23 -6.95
CA ALA A 263 7.11 -14.15 -7.41
C ALA A 263 7.89 -12.92 -7.87
N PHE A 264 8.90 -12.50 -7.10
CA PHE A 264 9.76 -11.37 -7.45
C PHE A 264 10.55 -11.65 -8.73
N SER A 265 11.05 -12.88 -8.90
CA SER A 265 11.75 -13.31 -10.12
C SER A 265 10.82 -13.26 -11.33
N ALA A 266 9.59 -13.76 -11.20
CA ALA A 266 8.60 -13.74 -12.26
C ALA A 266 8.29 -12.29 -12.70
N VAL A 267 7.96 -11.39 -11.77
CA VAL A 267 7.71 -9.97 -12.07
C VAL A 267 8.93 -9.30 -12.71
N GLY A 268 10.14 -9.53 -12.16
CA GLY A 268 11.39 -8.98 -12.67
C GLY A 268 11.70 -9.42 -14.11
N SER A 269 11.39 -10.67 -14.46
CA SER A 269 11.63 -11.22 -15.80
C SER A 269 10.80 -10.55 -16.91
N HIS A 270 9.66 -9.95 -16.56
CA HIS A 270 8.76 -9.33 -17.51
C HIS A 270 9.08 -7.86 -17.83
N ASN A 271 10.11 -7.28 -17.21
CA ASN A 271 10.62 -5.94 -17.50
C ASN A 271 9.50 -4.88 -17.61
N LEU A 272 8.76 -4.66 -16.52
CA LEU A 272 7.61 -3.73 -16.50
C LEU A 272 7.98 -2.35 -17.09
N GLN A 273 7.16 -1.88 -18.03
CA GLN A 273 7.35 -0.62 -18.75
C GLN A 273 6.27 0.42 -18.46
N GLN A 274 5.05 -0.03 -18.13
CA GLN A 274 3.90 0.85 -17.94
C GLN A 274 3.95 1.47 -16.53
N PRO A 275 3.91 2.81 -16.37
CA PRO A 275 4.03 3.45 -15.06
C PRO A 275 3.03 2.95 -14.03
N MET A 276 1.77 2.69 -14.43
CA MET A 276 0.76 2.15 -13.52
C MET A 276 1.11 0.75 -13.02
N ALA A 277 1.57 -0.13 -13.91
CA ALA A 277 1.98 -1.49 -13.53
C ALA A 277 3.18 -1.46 -12.58
N ILE A 278 4.13 -0.56 -12.82
CA ILE A 278 5.27 -0.35 -11.90
C ILE A 278 4.76 0.17 -10.56
N ALA A 279 3.87 1.17 -10.55
CA ALA A 279 3.32 1.75 -9.34
C ALA A 279 2.55 0.74 -8.47
N GLN A 280 1.91 -0.26 -9.08
CA GLN A 280 1.20 -1.32 -8.36
C GLN A 280 2.12 -2.43 -7.85
N ALA A 281 3.25 -2.69 -8.51
CA ALA A 281 4.19 -3.73 -8.10
C ALA A 281 5.28 -3.23 -7.13
N LEU A 282 5.74 -1.99 -7.30
CA LEU A 282 6.89 -1.45 -6.60
C LEU A 282 6.79 -1.51 -5.07
N PRO A 283 5.65 -1.20 -4.42
CA PRO A 283 5.54 -1.29 -2.97
C PRO A 283 5.90 -2.68 -2.44
N ALA A 284 5.33 -3.75 -3.02
CA ALA A 284 5.64 -5.11 -2.58
C ALA A 284 7.10 -5.49 -2.82
N LEU A 285 7.69 -5.01 -3.93
CA LEU A 285 9.09 -5.29 -4.28
C LEU A 285 10.10 -4.68 -3.29
N VAL A 286 9.68 -3.69 -2.49
CA VAL A 286 10.47 -3.11 -1.40
C VAL A 286 9.98 -3.54 0.00
N GLY A 287 9.06 -4.52 0.07
CA GLY A 287 8.53 -5.04 1.34
C GLY A 287 7.45 -4.17 1.98
N SER A 288 6.76 -3.35 1.20
CA SER A 288 5.70 -2.46 1.67
C SER A 288 4.37 -2.75 0.97
N SER A 289 3.29 -2.16 1.46
CA SER A 289 1.95 -2.21 0.88
C SER A 289 1.26 -0.86 1.01
N TYR A 290 0.08 -0.73 0.40
CA TYR A 290 -0.77 0.45 0.60
C TYR A 290 -1.19 0.70 2.06
N LEU A 291 -1.10 -0.29 2.95
CA LEU A 291 -1.34 -0.09 4.39
C LEU A 291 -0.32 0.82 5.05
N ASP A 292 0.89 0.89 4.50
CA ASP A 292 1.99 1.70 5.05
C ASP A 292 1.89 3.18 4.65
N ALA A 293 0.86 3.57 3.90
CA ALA A 293 0.73 4.92 3.37
C ALA A 293 0.69 5.99 4.47
N ALA A 294 0.15 5.71 5.66
CA ALA A 294 0.12 6.67 6.76
C ALA A 294 1.27 6.52 7.78
N SER A 295 2.16 5.54 7.61
CA SER A 295 3.22 5.22 8.59
C SER A 295 4.62 5.67 8.17
N LEU A 296 4.76 6.39 7.06
CA LEU A 296 6.04 6.89 6.57
C LEU A 296 6.56 8.05 7.43
N ASP A 297 7.86 8.01 7.79
CA ASP A 297 8.52 9.13 8.45
C ASP A 297 9.06 10.14 7.42
N CYS A 298 8.27 11.17 7.12
CA CYS A 298 8.68 12.23 6.20
C CYS A 298 9.73 13.20 6.80
N SER A 299 10.07 13.07 8.08
CA SER A 299 11.07 13.93 8.75
C SER A 299 12.50 13.62 8.31
N THR A 300 12.74 12.42 7.77
CA THR A 300 14.06 11.95 7.34
C THR A 300 14.54 12.57 6.01
N GLY A 301 13.69 13.36 5.33
CA GLY A 301 14.00 14.04 4.07
C GLY A 301 15.06 15.15 4.13
N ALA A 302 15.74 15.37 5.26
CA ALA A 302 16.77 16.39 5.42
C ALA A 302 18.19 15.88 5.70
N ALA A 303 18.43 14.58 5.88
CA ALA A 303 19.78 14.09 6.15
C ALA A 303 19.99 12.61 5.78
N THR A 304 20.50 12.36 4.57
CA THR A 304 21.75 11.63 4.33
C THR A 304 21.99 11.53 2.82
N ALA A 305 22.48 12.62 2.23
CA ALA A 305 23.40 12.48 1.10
C ALA A 305 24.73 11.98 1.68
N THR A 306 24.79 10.70 2.05
CA THR A 306 26.08 10.05 2.28
C THR A 306 26.65 9.84 0.89
N SER A 307 27.53 10.76 0.49
CA SER A 307 28.44 10.57 -0.62
C SER A 307 29.07 9.19 -0.46
N VAL A 308 28.66 8.25 -1.31
CA VAL A 308 29.49 7.10 -1.63
C VAL A 308 30.70 7.70 -2.33
N GLN A 309 31.70 8.09 -1.56
CA GLN A 309 33.02 8.41 -2.08
C GLN A 309 33.50 7.14 -2.77
N LEU A 310 33.42 7.14 -4.10
CA LEU A 310 34.22 6.26 -4.93
C LEU A 310 35.68 6.44 -4.52
N SER A 311 36.21 5.49 -3.75
CA SER A 311 37.64 5.37 -3.52
C SER A 311 38.30 4.96 -4.83
N LEU A 312 38.75 5.95 -5.59
CA LEU A 312 39.70 5.75 -6.68
C LEU A 312 41.06 5.42 -6.04
N SER A 313 41.45 4.14 -6.11
CA SER A 313 42.80 3.69 -5.75
C SER A 313 43.84 4.34 -6.68
N PRO A 314 44.96 4.88 -6.18
CA PRO A 314 46.03 5.38 -7.03
C PRO A 314 46.87 4.22 -7.56
N SER A 315 47.00 4.15 -8.89
CA SER A 315 48.00 3.31 -9.56
C SER A 315 49.41 3.80 -9.20
N THR A 316 50.18 2.99 -8.49
CA THR A 316 51.62 3.16 -8.30
C THR A 316 52.36 3.01 -9.62
N MET A 317 52.89 4.11 -10.16
CA MET A 317 54.02 4.06 -11.10
C MET A 317 55.31 3.99 -10.29
N THR A 318 55.97 2.83 -10.35
CA THR A 318 57.37 2.64 -9.98
C THR A 318 58.25 3.22 -11.08
N ALA A 319 59.03 4.24 -10.73
CA ALA A 319 60.23 4.62 -11.48
C ALA A 319 61.41 3.78 -10.96
N GLN A 320 62.08 3.07 -11.85
CA GLN A 320 63.41 2.51 -11.65
C GLN A 320 64.27 2.94 -12.83
N GLU A 321 65.43 3.53 -12.46
CA GLU A 321 66.66 3.87 -13.21
C GLU A 321 66.67 3.90 -14.74
#